data_AF-A0A328IKY9-F1
#
_entry.id   AF-A0A328IKY9-F1
#
_cell.length_a   1.000
_cell.length_b   1.000
_cell.length_c   1.000
_cell.angle_alpha   90.00
_cell.angle_beta   90.00
_cell.angle_gamma   90.00
#
_symmetry.space_group_name_H-M   'P 1'
#
loop_
_entity.id
_entity.type
_entity.pdbx_description
1 polymer ?
#
loop_
_entity_poly.entity_id
_entity_poly.type
_entity_poly.pdbx_seq_one_letter_code
_entity_poly.pdbx_strand_id
1 'polypeptide(L)'
;MRIIPYELYKYTPNLSLCALRKEFGMYDYCLNNRINNRAMQPFLNLGRNYFNLSFIKWVEEMKKRNHYINNFHLFYSANNTYNEINTDFFLILECCIQWEIKCFVPYKSSFSWYKIAKENLISSHFSFLINNFNLKIYKILLIWYKSEFMKINKNGFFKPKKLNMLQVIEYFDKSLR
;
A
#
# COMPACT_ATOMS: atom_id res chain seq x y z
N MET A 1 5.62 5.02 -8.51
CA MET A 1 5.54 4.02 -7.44
C MET A 1 4.06 3.66 -7.37
N ARG A 2 3.51 3.08 -6.31
CA ARG A 2 2.04 2.94 -6.16
C ARG A 2 1.62 3.72 -4.92
N ILE A 3 0.34 4.09 -4.86
CA ILE A 3 -0.33 4.47 -3.62
C ILE A 3 -0.14 3.37 -2.58
N ILE A 4 0.19 3.81 -1.37
CA ILE A 4 0.36 2.98 -0.19
C ILE A 4 -0.97 3.03 0.58
N PRO A 5 -1.52 1.88 1.02
CA PRO A 5 -2.68 1.86 1.90
C PRO A 5 -2.47 2.77 3.12
N TYR A 6 -3.42 3.65 3.42
CA TYR A 6 -3.24 4.64 4.49
C TYR A 6 -3.03 3.98 5.86
N GLU A 7 -3.55 2.77 6.05
CA GLU A 7 -3.40 1.93 7.22
C GLU A 7 -1.92 1.62 7.52
N LEU A 8 -1.07 1.64 6.48
CA LEU A 8 0.36 1.39 6.58
C LEU A 8 1.17 2.67 6.82
N TYR A 9 0.60 3.87 6.79
CA TYR A 9 1.37 5.12 6.91
C TYR A 9 2.21 5.17 8.18
N LYS A 10 1.63 4.81 9.34
CA LYS A 10 2.35 4.74 10.63
C LYS A 10 3.59 3.84 10.61
N TYR A 11 3.64 2.84 9.73
CA TYR A 11 4.75 1.92 9.59
C TYR A 11 5.65 2.23 8.38
N THR A 12 5.20 3.09 7.47
CA THR A 12 5.88 3.38 6.20
C THR A 12 7.23 4.06 6.44
N PRO A 13 8.34 3.64 5.79
CA PRO A 13 9.62 4.34 5.88
C PRO A 13 9.52 5.81 5.45
N ASN A 14 10.31 6.70 6.06
CA ASN A 14 10.26 8.14 5.78
C ASN A 14 10.43 8.47 4.29
N LEU A 15 11.39 7.85 3.61
CA LEU A 15 11.64 8.08 2.18
C LEU A 15 10.40 7.74 1.34
N SER A 16 9.76 6.61 1.62
CA SER A 16 8.55 6.16 0.92
C SER A 16 7.37 7.08 1.19
N LEU A 17 7.18 7.51 2.45
CA LEU A 17 6.11 8.43 2.84
C LEU A 17 6.29 9.82 2.19
N CYS A 18 7.51 10.34 2.13
CA CYS A 18 7.81 11.60 1.45
C CYS A 18 7.59 11.51 -0.06
N ALA A 19 7.90 10.35 -0.67
CA ALA A 19 7.74 10.13 -2.10
C ALA A 19 6.25 10.06 -2.53
N LEU A 20 5.33 9.63 -1.65
CA LEU A 20 3.88 9.63 -1.92
C LEU A 20 3.33 10.99 -2.35
N ARG A 21 3.94 12.09 -1.89
CA ARG A 21 3.59 13.45 -2.30
C ARG A 21 3.41 13.59 -3.82
N LYS A 22 4.30 12.97 -4.60
CA LYS A 22 4.25 13.02 -6.08
C LYS A 22 3.20 12.07 -6.65
N GLU A 23 2.92 10.98 -5.96
CA GLU A 23 2.02 9.92 -6.42
C GLU A 23 0.54 10.33 -6.32
N PHE A 24 0.19 11.26 -5.42
CA PHE A 24 -1.17 11.81 -5.34
C PHE A 24 -1.59 12.53 -6.63
N GLY A 25 -0.68 13.27 -7.29
CA GLY A 25 -0.99 13.91 -8.57
C GLY A 25 -1.31 12.90 -9.67
N MET A 26 -0.59 11.77 -9.70
CA MET A 26 -0.87 10.69 -10.66
C MET A 26 -2.21 10.00 -10.36
N TYR A 27 -2.54 9.78 -9.08
CA TYR A 27 -3.82 9.19 -8.70
C TYR A 27 -4.99 10.11 -9.09
N ASP A 28 -4.89 11.40 -8.79
CA ASP A 28 -5.89 12.38 -9.18
C ASP A 28 -6.10 12.41 -10.71
N TYR A 29 -5.00 12.42 -11.47
CA TYR A 29 -5.03 12.35 -12.93
C TYR A 29 -5.75 11.10 -13.45
N CYS A 30 -5.46 9.93 -12.88
CA CYS A 30 -6.12 8.67 -13.27
C CYS A 30 -7.62 8.67 -12.95
N LEU A 31 -8.03 9.23 -11.80
CA LEU A 31 -9.44 9.33 -11.42
C LEU A 31 -10.21 10.27 -12.35
N ASN A 32 -9.65 11.46 -12.64
CA ASN A 32 -10.32 12.46 -13.47
C ASN A 32 -10.49 11.99 -14.93
N ASN A 33 -9.48 11.34 -15.49
CA ASN A 33 -9.49 10.87 -16.87
C ASN A 33 -9.98 9.42 -17.03
N ARG A 34 -10.41 8.77 -15.93
CA ARG A 34 -10.84 7.36 -15.92
C ARG A 34 -9.83 6.42 -16.59
N ILE A 35 -8.55 6.66 -16.33
CA ILE A 35 -7.46 5.89 -16.96
C ILE A 35 -7.34 4.53 -16.27
N ASN A 36 -7.42 3.48 -17.09
CA ASN A 36 -7.18 2.12 -16.62
C ASN A 36 -5.69 1.93 -16.31
N ASN A 37 -5.39 1.54 -15.07
CA ASN A 37 -4.03 1.23 -14.62
C ASN A 37 -4.06 -0.05 -13.79
N ARG A 38 -3.62 -1.17 -14.38
CA ARG A 38 -3.65 -2.50 -13.73
C ARG A 38 -2.93 -2.57 -12.38
N ALA A 39 -1.94 -1.73 -12.14
CA ALA A 39 -1.20 -1.69 -10.89
C ALA A 39 -1.94 -0.90 -9.79
N MET A 40 -2.74 0.10 -10.18
CA MET A 40 -3.49 0.97 -9.26
C MET A 40 -4.98 0.67 -9.21
N GLN A 41 -5.49 -0.19 -10.10
CA GLN A 41 -6.91 -0.40 -10.31
C GLN A 41 -7.70 -0.65 -9.02
N PRO A 42 -7.21 -1.45 -8.05
CA PRO A 42 -7.93 -1.63 -6.80
C PRO A 42 -8.16 -0.32 -6.02
N PHE A 43 -7.19 0.61 -6.03
CA PHE A 43 -7.36 1.94 -5.43
C PHE A 43 -8.29 2.82 -6.27
N LEU A 44 -8.16 2.78 -7.60
CA LEU A 44 -9.04 3.54 -8.50
C LEU A 44 -10.50 3.13 -8.32
N ASN A 45 -10.77 1.84 -8.08
CA ASN A 45 -12.11 1.31 -7.81
C ASN A 45 -12.72 1.85 -6.51
N LEU A 46 -11.91 2.23 -5.52
CA LEU A 46 -12.38 2.88 -4.29
C LEU A 46 -12.69 4.38 -4.50
N GLY A 47 -12.32 4.92 -5.66
CA GLY A 47 -12.74 6.22 -6.16
C GLY A 47 -12.19 7.42 -5.39
N ARG A 48 -12.85 8.56 -5.59
CA ARG A 48 -12.46 9.87 -5.03
C ARG A 48 -12.51 9.89 -3.50
N ASN A 49 -13.45 9.16 -2.90
CA ASN A 49 -13.58 9.11 -1.45
C ASN A 49 -12.32 8.54 -0.78
N TYR A 50 -11.80 7.42 -1.30
CA TYR A 50 -10.55 6.85 -0.80
C TYR A 50 -9.35 7.76 -1.06
N PHE A 51 -9.28 8.39 -2.24
CA PHE A 51 -8.23 9.36 -2.53
C PHE A 51 -8.18 10.47 -1.47
N ASN A 52 -9.32 11.06 -1.12
CA ASN A 52 -9.41 12.09 -0.10
C ASN A 52 -8.97 11.59 1.28
N LEU A 53 -9.48 10.42 1.71
CA LEU A 53 -9.09 9.78 2.96
C LEU A 53 -7.58 9.53 3.02
N SER A 54 -7.02 8.90 1.99
CA SER A 54 -5.60 8.59 1.87
C SER A 54 -4.75 9.87 1.89
N PHE A 55 -5.18 10.93 1.22
CA PHE A 55 -4.47 12.20 1.22
C PHE A 55 -4.44 12.84 2.61
N ILE A 56 -5.58 12.89 3.29
CA ILE A 56 -5.70 13.52 4.62
C ILE A 56 -4.92 12.72 5.66
N LYS A 57 -5.05 11.39 5.67
CA LYS A 57 -4.25 10.50 6.53
C LYS A 57 -2.75 10.65 6.29
N TRP A 58 -2.33 10.90 5.06
CA TRP A 58 -0.93 11.19 4.75
C TRP A 58 -0.49 12.54 5.34
N VAL A 59 -1.29 13.60 5.21
CA VAL A 59 -1.00 14.90 5.85
C VAL A 59 -0.89 14.76 7.36
N GLU A 60 -1.80 14.02 8.01
CA GLU A 60 -1.75 13.74 9.46
C GLU A 60 -0.43 13.06 9.87
N GLU A 61 -0.03 12.00 9.16
CA GLU A 61 1.20 11.27 9.48
C GLU A 61 2.46 12.11 9.20
N MET A 62 2.47 12.91 8.14
CA MET A 62 3.57 13.83 7.83
C MET A 62 3.74 14.89 8.92
N LYS A 63 2.63 15.48 9.42
CA LYS A 63 2.66 16.42 10.56
C LYS A 63 3.20 15.75 11.81
N LYS A 64 2.69 14.56 12.14
CA LYS A 64 3.13 13.77 13.31
C LYS A 64 4.63 13.49 13.30
N ARG A 65 5.23 13.37 12.11
CA ARG A 65 6.67 13.11 11.93
C ARG A 65 7.51 14.36 11.71
N ASN A 66 6.93 15.55 11.82
CA ASN A 66 7.59 16.83 11.55
C ASN A 66 8.21 16.91 10.15
N HIS A 67 7.55 16.32 9.14
CA HIS A 67 7.98 16.44 7.75
C HIS A 67 7.34 17.65 7.08
N TYR A 68 8.01 18.18 6.06
CA TYR A 68 7.51 19.29 5.26
C TYR A 68 6.23 18.92 4.49
N ILE A 69 5.23 19.80 4.56
CA ILE A 69 3.99 19.74 3.80
C ILE A 69 3.79 21.12 3.17
N ASN A 70 3.56 21.18 1.86
CA ASN A 70 3.36 22.47 1.21
C ASN A 70 1.94 23.00 1.41
N ASN A 71 1.75 24.29 1.11
CA ASN A 71 0.47 24.98 1.29
C ASN A 71 -0.67 24.35 0.48
N PHE A 72 -0.40 23.82 -0.72
CA PHE A 72 -1.41 23.14 -1.52
C PHE A 72 -1.96 21.90 -0.80
N HIS A 73 -1.11 21.04 -0.24
CA HIS A 73 -1.58 19.84 0.45
C HIS A 73 -2.36 20.20 1.73
N LEU A 74 -1.90 21.22 2.46
CA LEU A 74 -2.62 21.70 3.64
C LEU A 74 -4.00 22.26 3.27
N PHE A 75 -4.06 23.08 2.22
CA PHE A 75 -5.32 23.61 1.71
C PHE A 75 -6.25 22.50 1.24
N TYR A 76 -5.76 21.55 0.45
CA TYR A 76 -6.55 20.42 -0.04
C TYR A 76 -7.12 19.60 1.12
N SER A 77 -6.29 19.25 2.10
CA SER A 77 -6.68 18.48 3.28
C SER A 77 -7.72 19.20 4.15
N ALA A 78 -7.72 20.53 4.18
CA ALA A 78 -8.68 21.31 4.97
C ALA A 78 -10.04 21.50 4.28
N ASN A 79 -10.07 21.40 2.94
CA ASN A 79 -11.26 21.72 2.14
C ASN A 79 -11.95 20.48 1.53
N ASN A 80 -11.47 19.27 1.83
CA ASN A 80 -12.08 18.03 1.35
C ASN A 80 -12.52 17.17 2.52
N THR A 81 -13.66 16.50 2.34
CA THR A 81 -14.19 15.51 3.28
C THR A 81 -14.12 14.12 2.65
N TYR A 82 -14.26 13.12 3.51
CA TYR A 82 -14.32 11.72 3.12
C TYR A 82 -15.20 10.96 4.11
N ASN A 83 -15.74 9.84 3.64
CA ASN A 83 -16.28 8.79 4.48
C ASN A 83 -15.18 7.78 4.78
N GLU A 84 -15.16 7.23 5.99
CA GLU A 84 -14.21 6.20 6.36
C GLU A 84 -14.41 4.95 5.49
N ILE A 85 -13.33 4.47 4.89
CA ILE A 85 -13.33 3.29 4.05
C ILE A 85 -12.04 2.52 4.29
N ASN A 86 -12.15 1.20 4.39
CA ASN A 86 -11.01 0.32 4.60
C ASN A 86 -10.49 -0.19 3.27
N THR A 87 -9.17 -0.25 3.15
CA THR A 87 -8.50 -0.92 2.05
C THR A 87 -8.68 -2.43 2.20
N ASP A 88 -8.81 -3.13 1.07
CA ASP A 88 -8.79 -4.59 1.02
C ASP A 88 -7.50 -5.15 1.67
N PHE A 89 -7.64 -6.19 2.50
CA PHE A 89 -6.51 -6.85 3.16
C PHE A 89 -5.43 -7.29 2.16
N PHE A 90 -5.81 -7.79 0.99
CA PHE A 90 -4.86 -8.24 -0.02
C PHE A 90 -3.96 -7.10 -0.54
N LEU A 91 -4.45 -5.86 -0.55
CA LEU A 91 -3.64 -4.69 -0.90
C LEU A 91 -2.63 -4.35 0.19
N ILE A 92 -3.02 -4.49 1.45
CA ILE A 92 -2.14 -4.32 2.61
C ILE A 92 -1.05 -5.40 2.59
N LEU A 93 -1.46 -6.66 2.38
CA LEU A 93 -0.57 -7.82 2.30
C LEU A 93 0.44 -7.68 1.16
N GLU A 94 -0.01 -7.27 -0.02
CA GLU A 94 0.87 -7.05 -1.17
C GLU A 94 1.90 -5.96 -0.89
N CYS A 95 1.49 -4.87 -0.25
CA CYS A 95 2.39 -3.77 0.07
C CYS A 95 3.47 -4.22 1.08
N CYS A 96 3.07 -4.97 2.10
CA CYS A 96 3.98 -5.59 3.07
C CYS A 96 5.00 -6.52 2.40
N ILE A 97 4.53 -7.41 1.52
CA ILE A 97 5.38 -8.32 0.73
C ILE A 97 6.38 -7.56 -0.12
N GLN A 98 5.93 -6.52 -0.84
CA GLN A 98 6.79 -5.75 -1.70
C GLN A 98 7.88 -5.01 -0.92
N TRP A 99 7.56 -4.50 0.26
CA TRP A 99 8.53 -3.83 1.13
C TRP A 99 9.53 -4.78 1.75
N GLU A 100 9.11 -5.98 2.13
CA GLU A 100 10.03 -7.03 2.60
C GLU A 100 11.01 -7.44 1.50
N ILE A 101 10.54 -7.67 0.27
CA ILE A 101 11.41 -8.00 -0.88
C ILE A 101 12.42 -6.88 -1.18
N LYS A 102 12.02 -5.62 -0.98
CA LYS A 102 12.89 -4.44 -1.17
C LYS A 102 13.75 -4.14 0.05
N CYS A 103 13.70 -4.98 1.08
CA CYS A 103 14.44 -4.82 2.33
C CYS A 103 14.17 -3.47 3.02
N PHE A 104 12.97 -2.91 2.85
CA PHE A 104 12.57 -1.75 3.62
C PHE A 104 12.24 -2.16 5.06
N VAL A 105 12.69 -1.38 6.02
CA VAL A 105 12.41 -1.60 7.45
C VAL A 105 11.24 -0.70 7.87
N PRO A 106 10.26 -1.22 8.62
CA PRO A 106 9.19 -0.40 9.19
C PRO A 106 9.71 0.78 10.00
N TYR A 107 9.04 1.92 9.89
CA TYR A 107 9.42 3.14 10.61
C TYR A 107 9.25 2.97 12.12
N LYS A 108 10.33 3.19 12.88
CA LYS A 108 10.39 3.19 14.35
C LYS A 108 9.57 2.06 15.00
N SER A 109 9.62 0.88 14.40
CA SER A 109 8.87 -0.29 14.87
C SER A 109 9.78 -1.50 14.92
N SER A 110 9.61 -2.32 15.96
CA SER A 110 10.25 -3.64 16.07
C SER A 110 9.50 -4.72 15.30
N PHE A 111 8.37 -4.39 14.67
CA PHE A 111 7.56 -5.36 13.96
C PHE A 111 8.14 -5.68 12.58
N SER A 112 7.98 -6.94 12.16
CA SER A 112 8.20 -7.34 10.78
C SER A 112 6.99 -6.98 9.91
N TRP A 113 7.17 -6.94 8.59
CA TRP A 113 6.05 -6.75 7.66
C TRP A 113 5.01 -7.86 7.76
N TYR A 114 5.42 -9.10 8.03
CA TYR A 114 4.51 -10.19 8.38
C TYR A 114 3.62 -9.84 9.58
N LYS A 115 4.20 -9.35 10.68
CA LYS A 115 3.43 -9.00 11.88
C LYS A 115 2.46 -7.85 11.60
N ILE A 116 2.90 -6.82 10.88
CA ILE A 116 2.05 -5.70 10.46
C ILE A 116 0.88 -6.18 9.59
N ALA A 117 1.13 -7.06 8.61
CA ALA A 117 0.07 -7.65 7.80
C ALA A 117 -0.91 -8.44 8.67
N LYS A 118 -0.42 -9.24 9.62
CA LYS A 118 -1.26 -10.04 10.52
C LYS A 118 -2.15 -9.16 11.42
N GLU A 119 -1.61 -8.07 11.97
CA GLU A 119 -2.39 -7.10 12.75
C GLU A 119 -3.53 -6.50 11.92
N ASN A 120 -3.24 -6.11 10.68
CA ASN A 120 -4.27 -5.56 9.78
C ASN A 120 -5.31 -6.61 9.36
N LEU A 121 -4.93 -7.89 9.26
CA LEU A 121 -5.88 -8.97 9.01
C LEU A 121 -6.89 -9.10 10.15
N ILE A 122 -6.41 -9.05 11.40
CA ILE A 122 -7.24 -9.17 12.60
C ILE A 122 -8.29 -8.05 12.67
N SER A 123 -7.91 -6.84 12.29
CA SER A 123 -8.82 -5.68 12.27
C SER A 123 -9.67 -5.57 11.00
N SER A 124 -9.57 -6.50 10.06
CA SER A 124 -10.28 -6.45 8.78
C SER A 124 -11.54 -7.32 8.76
N HIS A 125 -12.41 -7.08 7.77
CA HIS A 125 -13.54 -7.95 7.47
C HIS A 125 -13.12 -9.34 6.94
N PHE A 126 -11.82 -9.56 6.68
CA PHE A 126 -11.23 -10.84 6.31
C PHE A 126 -10.72 -11.64 7.52
N SER A 127 -11.17 -11.32 8.73
CA SER A 127 -10.75 -12.01 9.96
C SER A 127 -10.96 -13.54 9.93
N PHE A 128 -11.90 -14.04 9.11
CA PHE A 128 -12.07 -15.48 8.88
C PHE A 128 -10.83 -16.17 8.29
N LEU A 129 -9.94 -15.43 7.61
CA LEU A 129 -8.68 -15.96 7.06
C LEU A 129 -7.54 -16.06 8.10
N ILE A 130 -7.73 -15.59 9.34
CA ILE A 130 -6.67 -15.52 10.37
C ILE A 130 -5.98 -16.86 10.58
N ASN A 131 -6.75 -17.95 10.62
CA ASN A 131 -6.22 -19.29 10.89
C ASN A 131 -5.34 -19.81 9.74
N ASN A 132 -5.63 -19.35 8.51
CA ASN A 132 -4.90 -19.76 7.31
C ASN A 132 -3.65 -18.88 7.11
N PHE A 133 -3.67 -17.62 7.56
CA PHE A 133 -2.54 -16.71 7.40
C PHE A 133 -1.44 -16.89 8.47
N ASN A 134 -0.44 -17.70 8.12
CA ASN A 134 0.75 -17.94 8.96
C ASN A 134 2.06 -17.57 8.23
N LEU A 135 3.18 -17.64 8.95
CA LEU A 135 4.50 -17.27 8.42
C LEU A 135 4.93 -18.14 7.23
N LYS A 136 4.52 -19.41 7.18
CA LYS A 136 4.81 -20.31 6.06
C LYS A 136 4.10 -19.84 4.79
N ILE A 137 2.81 -19.52 4.88
CA ILE A 137 2.04 -18.96 3.77
C ILE A 137 2.64 -17.62 3.32
N TYR A 138 2.96 -16.73 4.26
CA TYR A 138 3.59 -15.44 3.95
C TYR A 138 4.89 -15.60 3.15
N LYS A 139 5.76 -16.55 3.52
CA LYS A 139 6.98 -16.87 2.77
C LYS A 139 6.71 -17.42 1.36
N ILE A 140 5.68 -18.24 1.18
CA ILE A 140 5.27 -18.73 -0.14
C ILE A 140 4.84 -17.55 -1.02
N LEU A 141 4.00 -16.66 -0.50
CA LEU A 141 3.55 -15.46 -1.21
C LEU A 141 4.70 -14.54 -1.58
N LEU A 142 5.68 -14.35 -0.69
CA LEU A 142 6.91 -13.59 -0.96
C LEU A 142 7.69 -14.16 -2.14
N ILE A 143 7.92 -15.47 -2.15
CA ILE A 143 8.68 -16.16 -3.21
C ILE A 143 7.97 -16.00 -4.55
N TRP A 144 6.67 -16.27 -4.57
CA TRP A 144 5.85 -16.13 -5.77
C TRP A 144 5.83 -14.68 -6.28
N TYR A 145 5.57 -13.71 -5.42
CA TYR A 145 5.53 -12.30 -5.84
C TYR A 145 6.87 -11.86 -6.42
N LYS A 146 7.98 -12.31 -5.82
CA LYS A 146 9.33 -12.03 -6.30
C LYS A 146 9.59 -12.62 -7.69
N SER A 147 9.19 -13.87 -7.97
CA SER A 147 9.38 -14.50 -9.29
C SER A 147 8.55 -13.80 -10.36
N GLU A 148 7.28 -13.52 -10.06
CA GLU A 148 6.33 -13.01 -11.02
C GLU A 148 6.57 -11.52 -11.31
N PHE A 149 6.63 -10.68 -10.28
CA PHE A 149 6.52 -9.23 -10.44
C PHE A 149 7.81 -8.44 -10.21
N MET A 150 8.90 -9.08 -9.80
CA MET A 150 10.16 -8.39 -9.49
C MET A 150 11.29 -8.86 -10.41
N LYS A 151 12.19 -7.95 -10.79
CA LYS A 151 13.44 -8.28 -11.50
C LYS A 151 14.61 -7.47 -10.95
N ILE A 152 15.81 -8.03 -11.03
CA ILE A 152 17.04 -7.34 -10.67
C ILE A 152 17.39 -6.34 -11.78
N ASN A 153 17.78 -5.12 -11.39
CA ASN A 153 18.29 -4.11 -12.31
C ASN A 153 19.82 -4.22 -12.48
N LYS A 154 20.41 -3.38 -13.33
CA LYS A 154 21.88 -3.36 -13.56
C LYS A 154 22.73 -3.14 -12.29
N ASN A 155 22.15 -2.54 -11.26
CA ASN A 155 22.82 -2.21 -10.00
C ASN A 155 22.51 -3.23 -8.88
N GLY A 156 21.93 -4.39 -9.20
CA GLY A 156 21.59 -5.42 -8.22
C GLY A 156 20.29 -5.17 -7.43
N PHE A 157 19.58 -4.07 -7.65
CA PHE A 157 18.35 -3.73 -6.91
C PHE A 157 17.10 -4.31 -7.59
N PHE A 158 16.16 -4.82 -6.78
CA PHE A 158 14.86 -5.25 -7.27
C PHE A 158 14.02 -4.07 -7.74
N LYS A 159 13.53 -4.15 -8.99
CA LYS A 159 12.55 -3.23 -9.56
C LYS A 159 11.26 -3.96 -9.93
N PRO A 160 10.09 -3.31 -9.76
CA PRO A 160 8.84 -3.84 -10.26
C PRO A 160 8.87 -4.05 -11.78
N LYS A 161 8.26 -5.15 -12.24
CA LYS A 161 7.86 -5.38 -13.64
C LYS A 161 6.49 -4.72 -13.90
N LYS A 162 5.80 -5.13 -14.97
CA LYS A 162 4.39 -4.79 -15.22
C LYS A 162 3.52 -5.50 -14.18
N LEU A 163 3.20 -4.82 -13.08
CA LEU A 163 2.34 -5.32 -12.01
C LEU A 163 0.87 -5.40 -12.48
N ASN A 164 0.23 -6.53 -12.22
CA ASN A 164 -1.20 -6.73 -12.42
C ASN A 164 -1.85 -7.10 -11.09
N MET A 165 -2.56 -6.16 -10.47
CA MET A 165 -3.10 -6.38 -9.13
C MET A 165 -4.22 -7.41 -9.08
N LEU A 166 -4.95 -7.62 -10.18
CA LEU A 166 -5.99 -8.64 -10.22
C LEU A 166 -5.36 -10.04 -10.05
N GLN A 167 -4.25 -10.31 -10.74
CA GLN A 167 -3.51 -11.57 -10.60
C GLN A 167 -2.91 -11.74 -9.20
N VAL A 168 -2.44 -10.65 -8.58
CA VAL A 168 -1.93 -10.72 -7.21
C VAL A 168 -3.03 -11.08 -6.22
N ILE A 169 -4.17 -10.38 -6.30
CA ILE A 169 -5.31 -10.62 -5.41
C ILE A 169 -5.83 -12.05 -5.60
N GLU A 170 -6.00 -12.50 -6.85
CA GLU A 170 -6.46 -13.86 -7.17
C GLU A 170 -5.55 -14.94 -6.57
N TYR A 171 -4.23 -14.80 -6.73
CA TYR A 171 -3.29 -15.77 -6.17
C TYR A 171 -3.26 -15.75 -4.64
N PHE A 172 -3.32 -14.55 -4.04
CA PHE A 172 -3.34 -14.41 -2.57
C PHE A 172 -4.58 -15.03 -1.98
N ASP A 173 -5.76 -14.76 -2.55
CA ASP A 173 -7.03 -15.33 -2.10
C ASP A 173 -7.00 -16.86 -2.20
N LYS A 174 -6.58 -17.41 -3.35
CA LYS A 174 -6.42 -18.87 -3.53
C LYS A 174 -5.44 -19.51 -2.54
N SER A 175 -4.40 -18.80 -2.14
CA SER A 175 -3.39 -19.33 -1.21
C SER A 175 -3.83 -19.26 0.26
N LEU A 176 -4.87 -18.48 0.55
CA LEU A 176 -5.37 -18.22 1.90
C LEU A 176 -6.71 -18.90 2.20
N ARG A 177 -7.40 -19.42 1.19
CA ARG A 177 -8.59 -20.27 1.32
C ARG A 177 -8.21 -21.74 1.29
#